data_AF-A0A925X8R9-F1
#
_entry.id   AF-A0A925X8R9-F1
#
_cell.length_a   1.000
_cell.length_b   1.000
_cell.length_c   1.000
_cell.angle_alpha   90.00
_cell.angle_beta   90.00
_cell.angle_gamma   90.00
#
_symmetry.space_group_name_H-M   'P 1'
#
loop_
_entity.id
_entity.type
_entity.pdbx_description
1 polymer ?
#
loop_
_entity_poly.entity_id
_entity_poly.type
_entity_poly.pdbx_seq_one_letter_code
_entity_poly.pdbx_strand_id
1 'polypeptide(L)'
;MNWISENLPLIVGIVFVGGGMYMMIMDWIRTNEGYHTEGEIIEVKEKWSFGNGKLSNMKYPIVKFKDENDTIHELLMEFGTSPSIYSTGQKIKIIYYKGEVFPTAIGWKIIYGVFVVIGFIILGFQIF
;
A
#
# COMPACT_ATOMS: atom_id res chain seq x y z
N MET A 1 0.60 -32.16 21.67
CA MET A 1 -0.17 -31.19 20.87
C MET A 1 0.47 -29.83 21.14
N ASN A 2 0.93 -29.13 20.10
CA ASN A 2 1.65 -27.86 20.28
C ASN A 2 0.62 -26.73 20.34
N TRP A 3 0.59 -26.01 21.46
CA TRP A 3 -0.31 -24.86 21.69
C TRP A 3 -0.31 -23.85 20.53
N ILE A 4 0.87 -23.63 19.92
CA ILE A 4 1.05 -22.75 18.78
C ILE A 4 0.26 -23.23 17.56
N SER A 5 0.25 -24.53 17.26
CA SER A 5 -0.50 -25.05 16.11
C SER A 5 -2.02 -24.96 16.29
N GLU A 6 -2.51 -25.01 17.53
CA GLU A 6 -3.94 -24.91 17.85
C GLU A 6 -4.45 -23.46 17.77
N ASN A 7 -3.59 -22.49 18.11
CA ASN A 7 -3.94 -21.07 18.12
C ASN A 7 -3.44 -20.31 16.87
N LEU A 8 -2.83 -21.01 15.92
CA LEU A 8 -2.30 -20.40 14.70
C LEU A 8 -3.37 -19.60 13.93
N PRO A 9 -4.61 -20.09 13.72
CA PRO A 9 -5.60 -19.33 12.97
C PRO A 9 -6.06 -18.07 13.72
N LEU A 10 -6.20 -18.12 15.05
CA LEU A 10 -6.46 -16.95 15.90
C LEU A 10 -5.38 -15.88 15.74
N ILE A 11 -4.10 -16.27 15.82
CA ILE A 11 -2.98 -15.35 15.65
C ILE A 11 -3.01 -14.72 14.26
N VAL A 12 -3.21 -15.54 13.21
CA VAL A 12 -3.33 -15.05 11.84
C VAL A 12 -4.50 -14.08 11.71
N GLY A 13 -5.67 -14.42 12.23
CA GLY A 13 -6.84 -13.55 12.21
C GLY A 13 -6.59 -12.19 12.86
N ILE A 14 -5.96 -12.17 14.05
CA ILE A 14 -5.58 -10.94 14.75
C ILE A 14 -4.60 -10.11 13.91
N VAL A 15 -3.60 -10.72 13.27
CA VAL A 15 -2.65 -10.03 12.40
C VAL A 15 -3.35 -9.40 11.20
N PHE A 16 -4.30 -10.11 10.58
CA PHE A 16 -5.06 -9.59 9.44
C PHE A 16 -5.97 -8.42 9.84
N VAL A 17 -6.72 -8.55 10.94
CA VAL A 17 -7.59 -7.47 11.43
C VAL A 17 -6.76 -6.27 11.88
N GLY A 18 -5.74 -6.49 12.72
CA GLY A 18 -4.87 -5.44 13.24
C GLY A 18 -4.09 -4.73 12.14
N GLY A 19 -3.48 -5.49 11.22
CA GLY A 19 -2.77 -4.93 10.08
C GLY A 19 -3.68 -4.17 9.12
N GLY A 20 -4.86 -4.71 8.82
CA GLY A 20 -5.87 -4.04 8.00
C GLY A 20 -6.34 -2.72 8.62
N MET A 21 -6.70 -2.72 9.90
CA MET A 21 -7.10 -1.49 10.62
C MET A 21 -5.96 -0.48 10.69
N TYR A 22 -4.72 -0.93 10.95
CA TYR A 22 -3.55 -0.05 10.96
C TYR A 22 -3.36 0.66 9.62
N MET A 23 -3.46 -0.08 8.50
CA MET A 23 -3.38 0.52 7.16
C MET A 23 -4.50 1.54 6.91
N MET A 24 -5.74 1.25 7.32
CA MET A 24 -6.85 2.19 7.20
C MET A 24 -6.63 3.47 8.04
N ILE A 25 -6.14 3.34 9.26
CA ILE A 25 -5.85 4.48 10.14
C ILE A 25 -4.73 5.33 9.54
N MET A 26 -3.65 4.72 9.07
CA MET A 26 -2.54 5.44 8.44
C MET A 26 -2.97 6.15 7.16
N ASP A 27 -3.80 5.51 6.33
CA ASP A 27 -4.39 6.15 5.15
C ASP A 27 -5.28 7.33 5.52
N TRP A 28 -6.08 7.22 6.58
CA TRP A 28 -6.91 8.31 7.08
C TRP A 28 -6.09 9.49 7.61
N ILE A 29 -5.05 9.23 8.40
CA ILE A 29 -4.11 10.25 8.88
C ILE A 29 -3.46 10.97 7.70
N ARG A 30 -2.90 10.21 6.75
CA ARG A 30 -2.26 10.77 5.54
C ARG A 30 -3.26 11.59 4.72
N THR A 31 -4.49 11.13 4.57
CA THR A 31 -5.54 11.86 3.84
C THR A 31 -5.92 13.17 4.53
N ASN A 32 -5.91 13.23 5.87
CA ASN A 32 -6.31 14.45 6.58
C ASN A 32 -5.15 15.44 6.79
N GLU A 33 -3.93 14.93 7.00
CA GLU A 33 -2.76 15.75 7.34
C GLU A 33 -1.82 15.98 6.16
N GLY A 34 -1.92 15.18 5.10
CA GLY A 34 -1.04 15.29 3.94
C GLY A 34 -1.51 16.32 2.91
N TYR A 35 -0.55 16.82 2.13
CA TYR A 35 -0.82 17.76 1.06
C TYR A 35 -1.32 17.04 -0.18
N HIS A 36 -2.52 17.40 -0.65
CA HIS A 36 -3.15 16.81 -1.83
C HIS A 36 -2.72 17.55 -3.07
N THR A 37 -2.10 16.84 -4.02
CA THR A 37 -1.61 17.44 -5.25
C THR A 37 -1.70 16.46 -6.42
N GLU A 38 -1.53 16.97 -7.63
CA GLU A 38 -1.42 16.16 -8.82
C GLU A 38 0.06 15.96 -9.16
N GLY A 39 0.42 14.69 -9.36
CA GLY A 39 1.75 14.30 -9.80
C GLY A 39 1.72 13.72 -11.21
N GLU A 40 2.79 13.93 -11.95
CA GLU A 40 3.03 13.31 -13.25
C GLU A 40 4.07 12.21 -13.11
N ILE A 41 3.80 11.05 -13.68
CA ILE A 41 4.74 9.93 -13.67
C ILE A 41 5.81 10.19 -14.74
N ILE A 42 7.03 10.46 -14.31
CA ILE A 42 8.14 10.80 -15.23
C ILE A 42 8.96 9.57 -15.62
N GLU A 43 9.00 8.56 -14.76
CA GLU A 43 9.77 7.34 -14.97
C GLU A 43 9.12 6.17 -14.21
N VAL A 44 9.34 4.94 -14.66
CA VAL A 44 8.97 3.73 -13.92
C VAL A 44 10.22 2.89 -13.73
N LYS A 45 10.72 2.83 -12.50
CA LYS A 45 11.90 2.03 -12.15
C LYS A 45 11.52 0.58 -11.91
N GLU A 46 12.21 -0.32 -12.58
CA GLU A 46 12.03 -1.76 -12.39
C GLU A 46 13.04 -2.30 -11.37
N LYS A 47 12.55 -3.05 -10.39
CA LYS A 47 13.38 -3.81 -9.45
C LYS A 47 13.11 -5.29 -9.63
N TRP A 48 14.17 -5.99 -10.02
CA TRP A 48 14.17 -7.44 -10.13
C TRP A 48 14.56 -8.05 -8.77
N SER A 49 13.73 -8.98 -8.30
CA SER A 49 14.02 -9.79 -7.12
C SER A 49 13.96 -11.27 -7.52
N PHE A 50 14.92 -12.05 -7.03
CA PHE A 50 14.95 -13.50 -7.23
C PHE A 50 14.79 -14.19 -5.88
N GLY A 51 13.72 -14.96 -5.73
CA GLY A 51 13.40 -15.65 -4.48
C GLY A 51 12.57 -16.91 -4.72
N ASN A 52 12.86 -18.00 -4.00
CA ASN A 52 12.19 -19.30 -4.14
C ASN A 52 12.07 -19.80 -5.60
N GLY A 53 13.15 -19.65 -6.38
CA GLY A 53 13.19 -20.08 -7.78
C GLY A 53 12.29 -19.28 -8.73
N LYS A 54 11.69 -18.18 -8.27
CA LYS A 54 10.86 -17.29 -9.09
C LYS A 54 11.52 -15.92 -9.22
N LEU A 55 11.51 -15.40 -10.44
CA LEU A 55 11.93 -14.05 -10.76
C LEU A 55 10.70 -13.14 -10.67
N SER A 56 10.72 -12.17 -9.76
CA SER A 56 9.68 -11.15 -9.63
C SER A 56 10.21 -9.81 -10.12
N ASN A 57 9.48 -9.16 -11.04
CA ASN A 57 9.73 -7.77 -11.42
C ASN A 57 8.68 -6.88 -10.73
N MET A 58 9.13 -5.98 -9.87
CA MET A 58 8.27 -4.92 -9.31
C MET A 58 8.61 -3.58 -9.94
N LYS A 59 7.59 -2.85 -10.36
CA LYS A 59 7.73 -1.56 -11.03
C LYS A 59 7.28 -0.44 -10.11
N TYR A 60 8.16 0.53 -9.88
CA TYR A 60 7.97 1.65 -8.96
C TYR A 60 7.97 2.97 -9.75
N PRO A 61 6.84 3.69 -9.81
CA PRO A 61 6.79 4.97 -10.52
C PRO A 61 7.56 6.06 -9.76
N ILE A 62 8.27 6.92 -10.50
CA ILE A 62 8.78 8.19 -10.01
C ILE A 62 7.77 9.26 -10.37
N VAL A 63 7.30 9.98 -9.37
CA VAL A 63 6.27 11.00 -9.49
C VAL A 63 6.91 12.38 -9.34
N LYS A 64 6.68 13.23 -10.33
CA LYS A 64 7.02 14.65 -10.31
C LYS A 64 5.81 15.46 -9.90
N PHE A 65 5.93 16.28 -8.87
CA PHE A 65 4.84 17.10 -8.36
C PHE A 65 5.35 18.39 -7.74
N LYS A 66 4.42 19.31 -7.46
CA LYS A 66 4.71 20.53 -6.70
C LYS A 66 4.15 20.42 -5.29
N ASP A 67 4.93 20.83 -4.31
CA ASP A 67 4.47 20.96 -2.92
C ASP A 67 3.71 22.27 -2.67
N GLU A 68 3.34 22.50 -1.41
CA GLU A 68 2.66 23.71 -0.93
C GLU A 68 3.47 25.01 -1.13
N ASN A 69 4.79 24.92 -1.31
CA ASN A 69 5.69 26.04 -1.50
C ASN A 69 6.11 26.21 -2.97
N ASP A 70 5.36 25.60 -3.91
CA ASP A 70 5.67 25.59 -5.35
C ASP A 70 7.02 24.93 -5.70
N THR A 71 7.60 24.17 -4.77
CA THR A 71 8.86 23.44 -4.99
C THR A 71 8.57 22.16 -5.75
N ILE A 72 9.37 21.90 -6.78
CA ILE A 72 9.26 20.70 -7.61
C ILE A 72 10.00 19.55 -6.93
N HIS A 73 9.29 18.45 -6.69
CA HIS A 73 9.82 17.21 -6.14
C HIS A 73 9.72 16.09 -7.15
N GLU A 74 10.72 15.21 -7.16
CA GLU A 74 10.75 13.98 -7.95
C GLU A 74 11.02 12.81 -7.01
N LEU A 75 9.96 12.11 -6.61
CA LEU A 75 10.03 11.07 -5.59
C LEU A 75 9.59 9.72 -6.13
N LEU A 76 10.31 8.68 -5.70
CA LEU A 76 9.91 7.30 -5.95
C LEU A 76 8.71 6.98 -5.06
N MET A 77 7.65 6.43 -5.65
CA MET A 77 6.51 5.94 -4.87
C MET A 77 6.94 4.74 -4.01
N GLU A 78 6.47 4.69 -2.76
CA GLU A 78 6.82 3.62 -1.82
C GLU A 78 6.32 2.25 -2.31
N PHE A 79 5.20 2.23 -3.04
CA PHE A 79 4.54 1.02 -3.51
C PHE A 79 4.85 0.72 -4.97
N GLY A 80 5.43 -0.46 -5.20
CA GLY A 80 5.62 -1.02 -6.54
C GLY A 80 4.47 -1.96 -6.93
N THR A 81 4.21 -2.06 -8.23
CA THR A 81 3.16 -2.94 -8.76
C THR A 81 3.71 -3.88 -9.83
N SER A 82 3.12 -5.07 -9.91
CA SER A 82 3.35 -6.04 -10.98
C SER A 82 2.02 -6.74 -11.30
N PRO A 83 1.40 -6.50 -12.47
CA PRO A 83 1.87 -5.71 -13.63
C PRO A 83 1.91 -4.18 -13.37
N SER A 84 2.53 -3.41 -14.29
CA SER A 84 2.55 -1.93 -14.20
C SER A 84 1.13 -1.39 -14.27
N ILE A 85 0.64 -0.79 -13.19
CA ILE A 85 -0.64 -0.05 -13.25
C ILE A 85 -0.45 1.41 -13.67
N TYR A 86 0.81 1.83 -13.80
CA TYR A 86 1.21 3.19 -14.08
C TYR A 86 1.98 3.28 -15.39
N SER A 87 1.78 4.38 -16.13
CA SER A 87 2.46 4.70 -17.38
C SER A 87 3.14 6.06 -17.30
N THR A 88 4.28 6.23 -17.99
CA THR A 88 4.96 7.52 -18.10
C THR A 88 4.05 8.57 -18.77
N GLY A 89 4.04 9.80 -18.24
CA GLY A 89 3.17 10.90 -18.66
C GLY A 89 1.76 10.86 -18.05
N GLN A 90 1.43 9.82 -17.28
CA GLN A 90 0.14 9.74 -16.61
C GLN A 90 0.09 10.72 -15.44
N LYS A 91 -0.99 11.51 -15.36
CA LYS A 91 -1.30 12.32 -14.17
C LYS A 91 -2.06 11.49 -13.15
N ILE A 92 -1.62 11.55 -11.90
CA ILE A 92 -2.22 10.85 -10.77
C ILE A 92 -2.43 11.80 -9.59
N LYS A 93 -3.50 11.57 -8.83
CA LYS A 93 -3.70 12.25 -7.56
C LYS A 93 -2.88 11.57 -6.49
N ILE A 94 -2.11 12.37 -5.76
CA ILE A 94 -1.20 11.91 -4.72
C ILE A 94 -1.39 12.72 -3.44
N ILE A 95 -0.99 12.09 -2.34
CA ILE A 95 -0.79 12.73 -1.05
C ILE A 95 0.70 12.78 -0.78
N TYR A 96 1.23 13.98 -0.55
CA TYR A 96 2.57 14.18 -0.02
C TYR A 96 2.49 14.30 1.50
N TYR A 97 3.15 13.38 2.21
CA TYR A 97 3.15 13.35 3.68
C TYR A 97 4.51 12.90 4.19
N LYS A 98 5.13 13.70 5.08
CA LYS A 98 6.41 13.41 5.74
C LYS A 98 7.55 12.99 4.79
N GLY A 99 7.62 13.59 3.59
CA GLY A 99 8.69 13.29 2.63
C GLY A 99 8.39 12.11 1.70
N GLU A 100 7.22 11.49 1.81
CA GLU A 100 6.81 10.33 1.01
C GLU A 100 5.56 10.63 0.18
N VAL A 101 5.40 9.88 -0.92
CA VAL A 101 4.31 10.05 -1.87
C VAL A 101 3.39 8.82 -1.84
N PHE A 102 2.11 9.07 -1.57
CA PHE A 102 1.08 8.05 -1.47
C PHE A 102 0.04 8.22 -2.58
N PRO A 103 -0.35 7.14 -3.27
CA PRO A 103 -1.44 7.19 -4.24
C PRO A 103 -2.81 7.28 -3.56
N THR A 104 -3.71 8.14 -4.04
CA THR A 104 -5.05 8.33 -3.45
C THR A 104 -6.14 7.44 -4.06
N ALA A 105 -5.76 6.40 -4.81
CA ALA A 105 -6.71 5.58 -5.55
C ALA A 105 -7.64 4.80 -4.60
N ILE A 106 -8.94 4.79 -4.91
CA ILE A 106 -9.96 4.12 -4.08
C ILE A 106 -9.71 2.61 -3.91
N GLY A 107 -8.98 2.00 -4.85
CA GLY A 107 -8.58 0.59 -4.78
C GLY A 107 -7.81 0.23 -3.52
N TRP A 108 -6.98 1.14 -2.98
CA TRP A 108 -6.21 0.89 -1.77
C TRP A 108 -7.11 0.74 -0.54
N LYS A 109 -8.14 1.57 -0.42
CA LYS A 109 -9.13 1.50 0.66
C LYS A 109 -9.90 0.19 0.65
N ILE A 110 -10.22 -0.32 -0.56
CA ILE A 110 -10.88 -1.62 -0.73
C ILE A 110 -9.95 -2.75 -0.27
N ILE A 111 -8.68 -2.72 -0.67
CA ILE A 111 -7.69 -3.73 -0.25
C ILE A 111 -7.60 -3.78 1.27
N TYR A 112 -7.47 -2.63 1.94
CA TYR A 112 -7.39 -2.59 3.41
C TYR A 112 -8.64 -3.19 4.07
N GLY A 113 -9.83 -2.87 3.55
CA GLY A 113 -11.09 -3.46 4.02
C GLY A 113 -11.14 -4.98 3.84
N VAL A 114 -10.64 -5.51 2.71
CA VAL A 114 -10.58 -6.95 2.44
C VAL A 114 -9.69 -7.67 3.48
N PHE A 115 -8.55 -7.10 3.87
CA PHE A 115 -7.71 -7.66 4.93
C PHE A 115 -8.47 -7.80 6.26
N VAL A 116 -9.24 -6.77 6.64
CA VAL A 116 -10.06 -6.79 7.85
C VAL A 116 -11.14 -7.86 7.77
N VAL A 117 -11.87 -7.94 6.65
CA VAL A 117 -12.94 -8.93 6.46
C VAL A 117 -12.40 -10.36 6.49
N ILE A 118 -11.29 -10.64 5.81
CA ILE A 118 -10.65 -11.96 5.86
C ILE A 118 -10.23 -12.31 7.29
N GLY A 119 -9.65 -11.36 8.02
CA GLY A 119 -9.29 -11.57 9.42
C GLY A 119 -10.50 -11.95 10.28
N PHE A 120 -11.63 -11.24 10.14
CA PHE A 120 -12.86 -11.60 10.86
C PHE A 120 -13.44 -12.96 10.46
N ILE A 121 -13.36 -13.34 9.19
CA ILE A 121 -13.80 -14.66 8.73
C ILE A 121 -12.97 -15.75 9.41
N ILE A 122 -11.64 -15.61 9.45
CA ILE A 122 -10.73 -16.58 10.10
C ILE A 122 -11.04 -16.69 11.59
N LEU A 123 -11.23 -15.56 12.28
CA LEU A 123 -11.58 -15.54 13.70
C LEU A 123 -12.95 -16.19 13.95
N GLY A 124 -13.94 -15.91 13.10
CA GLY A 124 -15.28 -16.50 13.19
C GLY A 124 -15.26 -18.03 13.04
N PHE A 125 -14.52 -18.55 12.06
CA PHE A 125 -14.38 -20.00 11.84
C PHE A 125 -13.70 -20.76 12.98
N GLN A 126 -12.95 -20.11 13.86
CA GLN A 126 -12.34 -20.77 15.02
C GLN A 126 -13.23 -20.74 16.27
N ILE A 127 -14.21 -19.83 16.30
CA ILE A 127 -15.14 -19.69 17.43
C ILE A 127 -16.34 -20.64 17.31
N PHE A 128 -16.69 -21.07 16.09
CA PHE A 128 -17.77 -22.01 15.78
C PHE A 128 -17.23 -23.38 15.35
#